data_AF-A0A150UEL5-F1
#
_entry.id   AF-A0A150UEL5-F1
#
_cell.length_a   1.000
_cell.length_b   1.000
_cell.length_c   1.000
_cell.angle_alpha   90.00
_cell.angle_beta   90.00
_cell.angle_gamma   90.00
#
_symmetry.space_group_name_H-M   'P 1'
#
loop_
_entity.id
_entity.type
_entity.pdbx_description
1 polymer ?
#
loop_
_entity_poly.entity_id
_entity_poly.type
_entity_poly.pdbx_seq_one_letter_code
_entity_poly.pdbx_strand_id
1 'polypeptide(L)'
;MFDLTAAPAQKAPDAEPAREPRAYEALVREIGEDGAGEVRDVFWSETSARLRLFRTLSLAQAHARIAREAHSLKSAAGTFGYVRLAALALTLEKSAEGLGDGEFRDLLDLMDAAYAAAREQEPPG
;
A
#
# COMPACT_ATOMS: atom_id res chain seq x y z
N MET A 1 -6.95 -10.98 -36.82
CA MET A 1 -5.55 -11.19 -36.38
C MET A 1 -5.39 -10.28 -35.18
N PHE A 2 -5.40 -10.85 -33.98
CA PHE A 2 -5.38 -10.09 -32.72
C PHE A 2 -3.94 -9.72 -32.41
N ASP A 3 -3.64 -8.43 -32.33
CA ASP A 3 -2.36 -7.93 -31.83
C ASP A 3 -2.59 -7.48 -30.38
N LEU A 4 -2.34 -8.41 -29.45
CA LEU A 4 -2.31 -8.16 -28.02
C LEU A 4 -0.94 -7.56 -27.70
N THR A 5 -0.87 -6.23 -27.72
CA THR A 5 0.27 -5.52 -27.14
C THR A 5 0.20 -5.66 -25.63
N ALA A 6 0.91 -6.66 -25.09
CA ALA A 6 1.15 -6.78 -23.66
C ALA A 6 1.91 -5.53 -23.19
N ALA A 7 1.25 -4.71 -22.37
CA ALA A 7 1.89 -3.59 -21.69
C ALA A 7 3.02 -4.14 -20.80
N PRO A 8 4.19 -3.48 -20.74
CA PRO A 8 5.23 -3.91 -19.83
C PRO A 8 4.70 -3.80 -18.40
N ALA A 9 4.79 -4.90 -17.65
CA ALA A 9 4.61 -4.90 -16.21
C ALA A 9 5.56 -3.82 -15.64
N GLN A 10 4.99 -2.70 -15.24
CA GLN A 10 5.75 -1.56 -14.74
C GLN A 10 6.40 -2.02 -13.44
N LYS A 11 7.67 -2.42 -13.51
CA LYS A 11 8.51 -2.69 -12.34
C LYS A 11 8.38 -1.47 -11.43
N ALA A 12 7.71 -1.64 -10.29
CA ALA A 12 7.54 -0.58 -9.31
C ALA A 12 8.94 -0.01 -9.04
N PRO A 13 9.19 1.29 -9.30
CA PRO A 13 10.52 1.84 -9.20
C PRO A 13 11.04 1.64 -7.77
N ASP A 14 12.24 1.09 -7.66
CA ASP A 14 12.95 0.84 -6.40
C ASP A 14 13.56 2.15 -5.84
N ALA A 15 12.96 3.29 -6.17
CA ALA A 15 13.53 4.61 -5.92
C ALA A 15 12.70 5.35 -4.86
N GLU A 16 13.42 5.69 -3.80
CA GLU A 16 13.06 6.49 -2.64
C GLU A 16 12.30 7.80 -2.95
N PRO A 17 11.55 8.33 -1.95
CA PRO A 17 11.48 7.83 -0.56
C PRO A 17 10.29 6.91 -0.27
N ALA A 18 10.49 5.99 0.67
CA ALA A 18 9.40 5.15 1.19
C ALA A 18 8.34 5.99 1.93
N ARG A 19 8.75 7.13 2.50
CA ARG A 19 7.92 8.08 3.22
C ARG A 19 8.21 9.54 2.83
N GLU A 20 7.17 10.37 2.74
CA GLU A 20 7.24 11.82 2.67
C GLU A 20 6.97 12.44 4.06
N PRO A 21 8.00 12.96 4.77
CA PRO A 21 7.83 13.43 6.15
C PRO A 21 6.81 14.57 6.32
N ARG A 22 6.69 15.43 5.30
CA ARG A 22 5.82 16.61 5.33
C ARG A 22 4.33 16.29 5.43
N ALA A 23 3.91 15.11 4.97
CA ALA A 23 2.52 14.69 5.05
C ALA A 23 2.08 14.48 6.51
N TYR A 24 2.93 13.84 7.32
CA TYR A 24 2.66 13.67 8.75
C TYR A 24 2.67 15.01 9.50
N GLU A 25 3.62 15.89 9.19
CA GLU A 25 3.65 17.24 9.78
C GLU A 25 2.37 18.04 9.47
N ALA A 26 1.81 17.88 8.27
CA ALA A 26 0.55 18.52 7.90
C ALA A 26 -0.62 17.98 8.75
N LEU A 27 -0.68 16.66 8.96
CA LEU A 27 -1.68 16.05 9.84
C LEU A 27 -1.53 16.54 11.29
N VAL A 28 -0.30 16.58 11.82
CA VAL A 28 -0.01 17.11 13.16
C VAL A 28 -0.50 18.56 13.32
N ARG A 29 -0.34 19.40 12.30
CA ARG A 29 -0.84 20.78 12.33
C ARG A 29 -2.36 20.88 12.35
N GLU A 30 -3.07 19.89 11.81
CA GLU A 30 -4.52 19.86 11.73
C GLU A 30 -5.18 19.34 13.02
N ILE A 31 -4.65 18.23 13.57
CA ILE A 31 -5.28 17.50 14.67
C ILE A 31 -4.44 17.40 15.95
N GLY A 32 -3.24 18.01 15.96
CA GLY A 32 -2.28 17.91 17.07
C GLY A 32 -1.42 16.65 17.02
N GLU A 33 -0.28 16.67 17.73
CA GLU A 33 0.66 15.54 17.78
C GLU A 33 0.02 14.28 18.36
N ASP A 34 -0.68 14.39 19.49
CA ASP A 34 -1.33 13.26 20.15
C ASP A 34 -2.37 12.60 19.24
N GLY A 35 -3.24 13.42 18.62
CA GLY A 35 -4.25 12.92 17.68
C GLY A 35 -3.63 12.29 16.42
N ALA A 36 -2.59 12.91 15.86
CA ALA A 36 -1.87 12.35 14.71
C ALA A 36 -1.16 11.04 15.07
N GLY A 37 -0.62 10.92 16.29
CA GLY A 37 -0.04 9.69 16.84
C GLY A 37 -1.06 8.57 16.94
N GLU A 38 -2.20 8.83 17.58
CA GLU A 38 -3.28 7.84 17.73
C GLU A 38 -3.80 7.31 16.38
N VAL A 39 -4.08 8.20 15.43
CA VAL A 39 -4.58 7.79 14.11
C VAL A 39 -3.50 7.02 13.33
N ARG A 40 -2.21 7.36 13.51
CA ARG A 40 -1.09 6.60 12.90
C ARG A 40 -0.96 5.20 13.50
N ASP A 41 -1.15 5.04 14.81
CA ASP A 41 -1.13 3.72 15.45
C ASP A 41 -2.26 2.83 14.96
N VAL A 42 -3.47 3.40 14.82
CA VAL A 42 -4.60 2.71 14.19
C VAL A 42 -4.24 2.30 12.76
N PHE A 43 -3.69 3.22 11.96
CA PHE A 43 -3.25 2.92 10.59
C PHE A 43 -2.28 1.73 10.54
N TRP A 44 -1.31 1.66 11.44
CA TRP A 44 -0.35 0.55 11.47
C TRP A 44 -1.02 -0.78 11.77
N SER A 45 -1.93 -0.81 12.74
CA SER A 45 -2.66 -2.02 13.12
C SER A 45 -3.58 -2.51 12.01
N GLU A 46 -4.35 -1.61 11.39
CA GLU A 46 -5.28 -1.92 10.31
C GLU A 46 -4.56 -2.39 9.05
N THR A 47 -3.49 -1.71 8.67
CA THR A 47 -2.70 -2.07 7.50
C THR A 47 -2.08 -3.45 7.67
N SER A 48 -1.54 -3.75 8.86
CA SER A 48 -1.02 -5.09 9.17
C SER A 48 -2.10 -6.17 9.06
N ALA A 49 -3.31 -5.91 9.54
CA ALA A 49 -4.44 -6.82 9.40
C ALA A 49 -4.86 -7.00 7.94
N ARG A 50 -4.85 -5.93 7.14
CA ARG A 50 -5.21 -5.96 5.72
C ARG A 50 -4.20 -6.72 4.86
N LEU A 51 -2.91 -6.56 5.13
CA LEU A 51 -1.85 -7.33 4.44
C LEU A 51 -2.01 -8.84 4.73
N ARG A 52 -2.30 -9.22 5.98
CA ARG A 52 -2.65 -10.61 6.31
C ARG A 52 -3.92 -11.07 5.60
N LEU A 53 -4.95 -10.24 5.52
CA LEU A 53 -6.18 -10.58 4.80
C LEU A 53 -5.90 -10.91 3.34
N PHE A 54 -5.12 -10.09 2.62
CA PHE A 54 -4.80 -10.36 1.21
C PHE A 54 -4.19 -11.74 0.99
N ARG A 55 -3.32 -12.19 1.90
CA ARG A 55 -2.69 -13.52 1.84
C ARG A 55 -3.66 -14.68 2.03
N THR A 56 -4.84 -14.44 2.59
CA THR A 56 -5.88 -15.47 2.76
C THR A 56 -6.86 -15.54 1.59
N LEU A 57 -6.85 -14.55 0.69
CA LEU A 57 -7.80 -14.46 -0.40
C LEU A 57 -7.28 -15.18 -1.65
N SER A 58 -8.18 -15.86 -2.37
CA SER A 58 -7.92 -16.30 -3.74
C SER A 58 -8.15 -15.11 -4.68
N LEU A 59 -7.12 -14.75 -5.46
CA LEU A 59 -7.20 -13.65 -6.41
C LEU A 59 -8.34 -13.87 -7.42
N ALA A 60 -8.42 -15.07 -7.99
CA ALA A 60 -9.44 -15.45 -8.97
C ALA A 60 -10.88 -15.25 -8.44
N GLN A 61 -11.11 -15.51 -7.16
CA GLN A 61 -12.45 -15.43 -6.54
C GLN A 61 -12.75 -14.06 -5.94
N ALA A 62 -11.73 -13.27 -5.61
CA ALA A 62 -11.87 -12.08 -4.77
C ALA A 62 -11.27 -10.80 -5.37
N HIS A 63 -10.94 -10.75 -6.67
CA HIS A 63 -10.34 -9.57 -7.32
C HIS A 63 -11.05 -8.25 -6.97
N ALA A 64 -12.39 -8.20 -7.01
CA ALA A 64 -13.16 -6.99 -6.69
C ALA A 64 -13.05 -6.58 -5.22
N ARG A 65 -12.92 -7.55 -4.30
CA ARG A 65 -12.67 -7.26 -2.88
C ARG A 65 -11.24 -6.75 -2.69
N ILE A 66 -10.28 -7.44 -3.30
CA ILE A 66 -8.86 -7.07 -3.23
C ILE A 66 -8.66 -5.64 -3.73
N ALA A 67 -9.26 -5.28 -4.87
CA ALA A 67 -9.16 -3.94 -5.43
C ALA A 67 -9.72 -2.87 -4.48
N ARG A 68 -10.88 -3.12 -3.84
CA ARG A 68 -11.46 -2.17 -2.87
C ARG A 68 -10.61 -1.99 -1.62
N GLU A 69 -10.12 -3.08 -1.03
CA GLU A 69 -9.25 -3.02 0.14
C GLU A 69 -7.93 -2.29 -0.18
N ALA A 70 -7.39 -2.52 -1.39
CA ALA A 70 -6.21 -1.83 -1.89
C ALA A 70 -6.47 -0.33 -2.11
N HIS A 71 -7.64 0.04 -2.65
CA HIS A 71 -8.06 1.43 -2.78
C HIS A 71 -8.09 2.15 -1.43
N SER A 72 -8.70 1.54 -0.41
CA SER A 72 -8.73 2.10 0.95
C SER A 72 -7.33 2.20 1.55
N LEU A 73 -6.44 1.24 1.28
CA LEU A 73 -5.06 1.26 1.79
C LEU A 73 -4.25 2.38 1.13
N LYS A 74 -4.38 2.57 -0.18
CA LYS A 74 -3.73 3.65 -0.93
C LYS A 74 -4.05 5.00 -0.30
N SER A 75 -5.34 5.30 -0.09
CA SER A 75 -5.76 6.58 0.46
C SER A 75 -5.22 6.79 1.88
N ALA A 76 -5.32 5.77 2.73
CA ALA A 76 -4.82 5.86 4.10
C ALA A 76 -3.29 6.05 4.14
N ALA A 77 -2.53 5.28 3.35
CA ALA A 77 -1.09 5.42 3.24
C ALA A 77 -0.67 6.81 2.70
N GLY A 78 -1.46 7.37 1.77
CA GLY A 78 -1.26 8.71 1.24
C GLY A 78 -1.38 9.81 2.32
N THR A 79 -2.33 9.70 3.26
CA THR A 79 -2.50 10.67 4.35
C THR A 79 -1.24 10.85 5.20
N PHE A 80 -0.51 9.77 5.46
CA PHE A 80 0.71 9.78 6.27
C PHE A 80 1.99 9.94 5.44
N GLY A 81 1.86 10.02 4.11
CA GLY A 81 2.99 10.12 3.20
C GLY A 81 3.74 8.82 2.98
N TYR A 82 3.17 7.63 3.24
CA TYR A 82 3.84 6.35 2.93
C TYR A 82 3.79 6.04 1.43
N VAL A 83 4.53 6.83 0.65
CA VAL A 83 4.46 6.91 -0.81
C VAL A 83 4.61 5.55 -1.48
N ARG A 84 5.60 4.74 -1.05
CA ARG A 84 5.84 3.42 -1.67
C ARG A 84 4.68 2.47 -1.42
N LEU A 85 4.16 2.44 -0.19
CA LEU A 85 3.02 1.58 0.15
C LEU A 85 1.75 2.03 -0.59
N ALA A 86 1.51 3.34 -0.70
CA ALA A 86 0.40 3.89 -1.47
C ALA A 86 0.49 3.54 -2.96
N ALA A 87 1.70 3.62 -3.54
CA ALA A 87 1.94 3.26 -4.93
C ALA A 87 1.71 1.76 -5.21
N LEU A 88 2.20 0.87 -4.34
CA LEU A 88 1.98 -0.56 -4.47
C LEU A 88 0.49 -0.93 -4.28
N ALA A 89 -0.20 -0.28 -3.34
CA ALA A 89 -1.63 -0.44 -3.17
C ALA A 89 -2.42 0.02 -4.41
N LEU A 90 -2.01 1.11 -5.06
CA LEU A 90 -2.58 1.54 -6.33
C LEU A 90 -2.32 0.52 -7.46
N THR A 91 -1.13 -0.06 -7.52
CA THR A 91 -0.82 -1.13 -8.47
C THR A 91 -1.75 -2.32 -8.26
N LEU A 92 -1.91 -2.77 -7.00
CA LEU A 92 -2.81 -3.88 -6.67
C LEU A 92 -4.27 -3.55 -7.02
N GLU A 93 -4.74 -2.35 -6.68
CA GLU A 93 -6.08 -1.84 -7.00
C GLU A 93 -6.40 -1.96 -8.50
N LYS A 94 -5.44 -1.61 -9.36
CA LYS A 94 -5.64 -1.56 -10.82
C LYS A 94 -5.41 -2.88 -11.54
N SER A 95 -4.61 -3.78 -10.96
CA SER A 95 -4.16 -4.99 -11.65
C SER A 95 -4.77 -6.28 -11.11
N ALA A 96 -5.56 -6.23 -10.04
CA ALA A 96 -6.14 -7.42 -9.40
C ALA A 96 -6.93 -8.35 -10.36
N GLU A 97 -7.57 -7.82 -11.41
CA GLU A 97 -8.31 -8.64 -12.38
C GLU A 97 -7.43 -9.36 -13.40
N GLY A 98 -6.21 -8.86 -13.65
CA GLY A 98 -5.30 -9.37 -14.69
C GLY A 98 -4.03 -10.03 -14.17
N LEU A 99 -3.76 -9.92 -12.87
CA LEU A 99 -2.59 -10.52 -12.22
C LEU A 99 -2.68 -12.05 -12.20
N GLY A 100 -1.55 -12.72 -12.41
CA GLY A 100 -1.39 -14.12 -12.05
C GLY A 100 -1.16 -14.31 -10.54
N ASP A 101 -1.45 -15.50 -10.01
CA ASP A 101 -1.25 -15.82 -8.59
C ASP A 101 0.21 -15.65 -8.11
N GLY A 102 1.19 -15.80 -9.01
CA GLY A 102 2.60 -15.57 -8.72
C GLY A 102 2.90 -14.08 -8.55
N GLU A 103 2.53 -13.28 -9.55
CA GLU A 103 2.71 -11.82 -9.54
C GLU A 103 1.95 -11.15 -8.38
N PHE A 104 0.79 -11.69 -8.01
CA PHE A 104 0.05 -11.23 -6.84
C PHE A 104 0.82 -11.48 -5.54
N ARG A 105 1.41 -12.66 -5.36
CA ARG A 105 2.25 -12.95 -4.18
C ARG A 105 3.48 -12.04 -4.12
N ASP A 106 4.17 -11.86 -5.26
CA ASP A 106 5.32 -10.97 -5.35
C ASP A 106 4.94 -9.52 -4.99
N LEU A 107 3.77 -9.06 -5.44
CA LEU A 107 3.26 -7.73 -5.11
C LEU A 107 2.95 -7.59 -3.61
N LEU A 108 2.37 -8.62 -2.98
CA LEU A 108 2.14 -8.61 -1.53
C LEU A 108 3.45 -8.59 -0.73
N ASP A 109 4.47 -9.31 -1.18
CA ASP A 109 5.78 -9.31 -0.52
C ASP A 109 6.46 -7.92 -0.63
N LEU A 110 6.32 -7.24 -1.78
CA LEU A 110 6.74 -5.85 -1.92
C LEU A 110 5.97 -4.90 -0.99
N MET A 111 4.66 -5.13 -0.80
CA MET A 111 3.84 -4.32 0.11
C MET A 111 4.26 -4.51 1.57
N ASP A 112 4.57 -5.73 1.99
CA ASP A 112 5.10 -5.99 3.33
C ASP A 112 6.47 -5.33 3.56
N ALA A 113 7.36 -5.39 2.56
CA ALA A 113 8.66 -4.72 2.62
C ALA A 113 8.51 -3.19 2.71
N ALA A 114 7.59 -2.61 1.93
CA ALA A 114 7.29 -1.17 1.98
C ALA A 114 6.69 -0.76 3.34
N TYR A 115 5.80 -1.58 3.91
CA TYR A 115 5.24 -1.36 5.24
C TYR A 115 6.34 -1.40 6.32
N ALA A 116 7.22 -2.40 6.29
CA ALA A 116 8.33 -2.51 7.24
C ALA A 116 9.30 -1.32 7.14
N ALA A 117 9.71 -0.96 5.91
CA ALA A 117 10.60 0.18 5.68
C ALA A 117 9.97 1.51 6.14
N ALA A 118 8.67 1.71 5.93
CA ALA A 118 7.97 2.90 6.40
C ALA A 118 7.97 3.00 7.93
N ARG A 119 7.80 1.87 8.63
CA ARG A 119 7.87 1.82 10.11
C ARG A 119 9.26 2.09 10.65
N GLU A 120 10.30 1.60 9.99
CA GLU A 120 11.70 1.85 10.38
C GLU A 120 12.11 3.32 10.21
N GLN A 121 11.44 4.05 9.31
CA GLN A 121 11.65 5.48 9.07
C GLN A 121 10.81 6.39 9.99
N GLU A 122 9.99 5.82 10.88
CA GLU A 122 9.33 6.63 11.91
C GLU A 122 10.35 7.11 12.94
N PRO A 123 10.36 8.41 13.30
CA PRO A 123 11.15 8.86 14.42
C PRO A 123 10.72 8.10 15.68
N PRO A 124 11.65 7.80 16.61
CA PRO A 124 11.25 7.33 17.93
C PRO A 124 10.32 8.37 18.56
N GLY A 125 9.12 7.91 18.95
CA GLY A 125 8.14 8.73 19.68
C GLY A 125 8.62 9.06 21.09
#